data_AF-A0A4R6J8B2-F1
#
_entry.id   AF-A0A4R6J8B2-F1
#
_cell.length_a   1.000
_cell.length_b   1.000
_cell.length_c   1.000
_cell.angle_alpha   90.00
_cell.angle_beta   90.00
_cell.angle_gamma   90.00
#
_symmetry.space_group_name_H-M   'P 1'
#
loop_
_entity.id
_entity.type
_entity.pdbx_description
1 polymer ?
#
loop_
_entity_poly.entity_id
_entity_poly.type
_entity_poly.pdbx_seq_one_letter_code
_entity_poly.pdbx_strand_id
1 'polypeptide(L)'
;MTATTTINRTVAYAGWAGLAGGVTSAVAGAIQTVRAENFDPVVDRTEHVLLTMIALTLVLWIPAYLGLGRRAGTRTGRIGAGLAAFGCGLLAFGTTSTNLHDRDYSWFSVVAVPANASWLIGSIMLAVACFRTRALPRWLAVATGLVMPLSIVLSQAGGNLLAGAIWGAVGWLLIVNARTSKAA
;
A
#
# COMPACT_ATOMS: atom_id res chain seq x y z
N MET A 1 12.91 -3.34 30.31
CA MET A 1 13.53 -4.07 29.18
C MET A 1 12.52 -4.73 28.22
N THR A 2 11.24 -4.86 28.57
CA THR A 2 10.21 -5.56 27.78
C THR A 2 9.58 -4.75 26.63
N ALA A 3 9.49 -3.42 26.75
CA ALA A 3 8.81 -2.57 25.76
C ALA A 3 9.57 -2.44 24.42
N THR A 4 10.91 -2.33 24.47
CA THR A 4 11.76 -2.16 23.28
C THR A 4 11.74 -3.37 22.35
N THR A 5 11.73 -4.58 22.92
CA THR A 5 11.72 -5.84 22.17
C THR A 5 10.43 -6.03 21.37
N THR A 6 9.28 -5.61 21.92
CA THR A 6 7.97 -5.72 21.27
C THR A 6 7.83 -4.76 20.09
N ILE A 7 8.33 -3.53 20.21
CA ILE A 7 8.29 -2.53 19.13
C ILE A 7 9.08 -3.03 17.90
N ASN A 8 10.25 -3.63 18.12
CA ASN A 8 11.09 -4.14 17.03
C ASN A 8 10.44 -5.31 16.26
N ARG A 9 9.66 -6.18 16.94
CA ARG A 9 8.92 -7.26 16.26
C ARG A 9 7.79 -6.69 15.39
N THR A 10 7.01 -5.75 15.90
CA THR A 10 5.89 -5.14 15.16
C THR A 10 6.37 -4.40 13.91
N VAL A 11 7.50 -3.69 13.99
CA VAL A 11 8.10 -3.02 12.83
C VAL A 11 8.61 -4.03 11.80
N ALA A 12 9.21 -5.14 12.23
CA ALA A 12 9.65 -6.19 11.32
C ALA A 12 8.47 -6.85 10.58
N TYR A 13 7.36 -7.15 11.27
CA TYR A 13 6.15 -7.69 10.62
C TYR A 13 5.55 -6.70 9.61
N ALA A 14 5.50 -5.41 9.95
CA ALA A 14 5.09 -4.37 9.01
C ALA A 14 6.02 -4.32 7.78
N GLY A 15 7.33 -4.50 7.98
CA GLY A 15 8.30 -4.58 6.89
C GLY A 15 8.07 -5.78 5.97
N TRP A 16 7.83 -6.96 6.53
CA TRP A 16 7.49 -8.16 5.76
C TRP A 16 6.18 -8.02 4.99
N ALA A 17 5.16 -7.43 5.61
CA ALA A 17 3.90 -7.17 4.93
C ALA A 17 4.08 -6.16 3.79
N GLY A 18 4.88 -5.10 4.00
CA GLY A 18 5.24 -4.15 2.93
C GLY A 18 5.96 -4.81 1.77
N LEU A 19 6.89 -5.74 2.05
CA LEU A 19 7.62 -6.49 1.03
C LEU A 19 6.69 -7.46 0.26
N ALA A 20 5.85 -8.22 0.97
CA ALA A 20 4.86 -9.10 0.36
C ALA A 20 3.86 -8.31 -0.49
N GLY A 21 3.34 -7.19 0.02
CA GLY A 21 2.48 -6.28 -0.73
C GLY A 21 3.19 -5.67 -1.94
N GLY A 22 4.49 -5.39 -1.83
CA GLY A 22 5.32 -4.96 -2.95
C GLY A 22 5.41 -6.01 -4.06
N VAL A 23 5.59 -7.28 -3.70
CA VAL A 23 5.60 -8.40 -4.65
C VAL A 23 4.24 -8.59 -5.31
N THR A 24 3.14 -8.63 -4.55
CA THR A 24 1.79 -8.78 -5.12
C THR A 24 1.43 -7.61 -6.04
N SER A 25 1.85 -6.39 -5.67
CA SER A 25 1.67 -5.20 -6.51
C SER A 25 2.48 -5.31 -7.80
N ALA A 26 3.74 -5.75 -7.74
CA ALA A 26 4.55 -5.96 -8.94
C ALA A 26 3.94 -7.01 -9.88
N VAL A 27 3.39 -8.10 -9.34
CA VAL A 27 2.67 -9.12 -10.14
C VAL A 27 1.41 -8.51 -10.78
N ALA A 28 0.61 -7.74 -10.03
CA ALA A 28 -0.54 -7.03 -10.58
C ALA A 28 -0.14 -6.07 -11.70
N GLY A 29 0.95 -5.32 -11.51
CA GLY A 29 1.49 -4.41 -12.51
C GLY A 29 2.00 -5.12 -13.76
N ALA A 30 2.65 -6.28 -13.62
CA ALA A 30 3.06 -7.09 -14.76
C ALA A 30 1.83 -7.57 -15.57
N ILE A 31 0.77 -8.02 -14.89
CA ILE A 31 -0.50 -8.39 -15.55
C ILE A 31 -1.08 -7.18 -16.30
N GLN A 32 -1.10 -6.00 -15.67
CA GLN A 32 -1.57 -4.76 -16.30
C GLN A 32 -0.79 -4.40 -17.58
N THR A 33 0.53 -4.63 -17.61
CA THR A 33 1.33 -4.31 -18.81
C THR A 33 1.11 -5.22 -20.01
N VAL A 34 0.61 -6.44 -19.79
CA VAL A 34 0.47 -7.46 -20.86
C VAL A 34 -0.98 -7.72 -21.25
N ARG A 35 -1.96 -7.35 -20.40
CA ARG A 35 -3.38 -7.53 -20.67
C ARG A 35 -3.85 -6.51 -21.71
N ALA A 36 -4.66 -6.96 -22.67
CA ALA A 36 -5.38 -6.07 -23.56
C ALA A 36 -6.45 -5.29 -22.79
N GLU A 37 -6.61 -4.00 -23.07
CA GLU A 37 -7.59 -3.17 -22.39
C GLU A 37 -9.01 -3.68 -22.67
N ASN A 38 -9.77 -3.92 -21.60
CA ASN A 38 -11.17 -4.34 -21.66
C ASN A 38 -11.99 -3.40 -20.79
N PHE A 39 -13.04 -2.81 -21.38
CA PHE A 39 -13.96 -1.88 -20.71
C PHE A 39 -15.33 -2.52 -20.44
N ASP A 40 -15.48 -3.82 -20.69
CA ASP A 40 -16.68 -4.56 -20.35
C ASP A 40 -16.86 -4.59 -18.82
N PRO A 41 -18.04 -4.24 -18.28
CA PRO A 41 -18.31 -4.35 -16.84
C PRO A 41 -18.32 -5.79 -16.31
N VAL A 42 -18.31 -6.81 -17.18
CA VAL A 42 -18.20 -8.21 -16.80
C VAL A 42 -16.75 -8.58 -16.52
N VAL A 43 -16.49 -9.10 -15.32
CA VAL A 43 -15.16 -9.53 -14.88
C VAL A 43 -14.77 -10.81 -15.62
N ASP A 44 -13.72 -10.71 -16.45
CA ASP A 44 -13.13 -11.88 -17.10
C ASP A 44 -12.16 -12.65 -16.18
N ARG A 45 -11.68 -13.82 -16.62
CA ARG A 45 -10.76 -14.65 -15.83
C ARG A 45 -9.47 -13.93 -15.43
N THR A 46 -8.93 -13.08 -16.31
CA THR A 46 -7.70 -12.33 -16.05
C THR A 46 -7.97 -11.22 -15.04
N GLU A 47 -9.14 -10.61 -15.13
CA GLU A 47 -9.59 -9.59 -14.21
C GLU A 47 -9.78 -10.13 -12.79
N HIS A 48 -10.32 -11.34 -12.63
CA HIS A 48 -10.40 -11.97 -11.32
C HIS A 48 -9.04 -12.10 -10.63
N VAL A 49 -8.01 -12.51 -11.39
CA VAL A 49 -6.63 -12.62 -10.87
C VAL A 49 -6.10 -11.24 -10.52
N LEU A 50 -6.30 -10.24 -11.38
CA LEU A 50 -5.87 -8.87 -11.16
C LEU A 50 -6.52 -8.26 -9.91
N LEU A 51 -7.85 -8.34 -9.79
CA LEU A 51 -8.59 -7.85 -8.63
C LEU A 51 -8.14 -8.55 -7.35
N THR A 52 -7.90 -9.86 -7.39
CA THR A 52 -7.35 -10.62 -6.24
C THR A 52 -5.98 -10.09 -5.83
N MET A 53 -5.06 -9.87 -6.78
CA MET A 53 -3.73 -9.34 -6.49
C MET A 53 -3.77 -7.91 -5.96
N ILE A 54 -4.67 -7.07 -6.48
CA ILE A 54 -4.90 -5.70 -5.98
C ILE A 54 -5.44 -5.74 -4.56
N ALA A 55 -6.46 -6.56 -4.27
CA ALA A 55 -7.03 -6.69 -2.93
C ALA A 55 -5.98 -7.18 -1.92
N LEU A 56 -5.20 -8.21 -2.28
CA LEU A 56 -4.09 -8.70 -1.44
C LEU A 56 -3.04 -7.62 -1.18
N THR A 57 -2.66 -6.88 -2.21
CA THR A 57 -1.72 -5.76 -2.11
C THR A 57 -2.21 -4.72 -1.11
N LEU A 58 -3.46 -4.26 -1.25
CA LEU A 58 -4.06 -3.25 -0.38
C LEU A 58 -4.11 -3.73 1.08
N VAL A 59 -4.48 -4.98 1.32
CA VAL A 59 -4.50 -5.57 2.66
C VAL A 59 -3.10 -5.66 3.27
N LEU A 60 -2.10 -6.07 2.49
CA LEU A 60 -0.71 -6.21 2.95
C LEU A 60 -0.05 -4.85 3.21
N TRP A 61 -0.45 -3.79 2.50
CA TRP A 61 0.04 -2.44 2.77
C TRP A 61 -0.50 -1.84 4.07
N ILE A 62 -1.66 -2.26 4.58
CA ILE A 62 -2.22 -1.75 5.85
C ILE A 62 -1.21 -1.83 7.01
N PRO A 63 -0.71 -3.01 7.41
CA PRO A 63 0.27 -3.10 8.49
C PRO A 63 1.58 -2.36 8.15
N ALA A 64 1.95 -2.26 6.87
CA ALA A 64 3.13 -1.54 6.42
C ALA A 64 3.00 -0.01 6.64
N TYR A 65 1.88 0.59 6.23
CA TYR A 65 1.51 1.98 6.52
C TYR A 65 1.53 2.25 8.03
N LEU A 66 0.85 1.42 8.81
CA LEU A 66 0.77 1.58 10.27
C LEU A 66 2.14 1.45 10.95
N GLY A 67 2.96 0.50 10.52
CA GLY A 67 4.34 0.33 11.02
C GLY A 67 5.22 1.53 10.69
N LEU A 68 5.11 2.06 9.47
CA LEU A 68 5.84 3.25 9.05
C LEU A 68 5.38 4.51 9.80
N GLY A 69 4.08 4.67 10.04
CA GLY A 69 3.53 5.77 10.86
C GLY A 69 4.03 5.72 12.30
N ARG A 70 4.13 4.52 12.90
CA ARG A 70 4.75 4.34 14.22
C ARG A 70 6.23 4.71 14.21
N ARG A 71 6.97 4.28 13.18
CA ARG A 71 8.40 4.59 13.01
C ARG A 71 8.66 6.09 12.84
N ALA A 72 7.82 6.80 12.10
CA ALA A 72 7.92 8.25 11.97
C ALA A 72 7.71 8.96 13.33
N GLY A 73 7.01 8.34 14.29
CA GLY A 73 6.94 8.81 15.67
C GLY A 73 6.09 10.08 15.90
N THR A 74 5.62 10.74 14.85
CA THR A 74 4.86 12.01 14.93
C THR A 74 3.35 11.79 14.86
N ARG A 75 2.57 12.75 15.39
CA ARG A 75 1.11 12.74 15.29
C ARG A 75 0.63 12.73 13.84
N THR A 76 1.25 13.56 12.99
CA THR A 76 0.96 13.62 11.54
C THR A 76 1.20 12.27 10.86
N GLY A 77 2.32 11.59 11.17
CA GLY A 77 2.62 10.27 10.61
C GLY A 77 1.61 9.21 11.03
N ARG A 78 1.17 9.21 12.29
CA ARG A 78 0.17 8.26 12.79
C ARG A 78 -1.22 8.48 12.17
N ILE A 79 -1.66 9.74 12.07
CA ILE A 79 -2.93 10.08 11.43
C ILE A 79 -2.88 9.72 9.94
N GLY A 80 -1.79 10.10 9.25
CA GLY A 80 -1.59 9.78 7.84
C GLY A 80 -1.62 8.27 7.56
N ALA A 81 -0.91 7.49 8.37
CA ALA A 81 -0.93 6.03 8.28
C ALA A 81 -2.33 5.44 8.52
N GLY A 82 -3.09 5.99 9.48
CA GLY A 82 -4.47 5.55 9.74
C GLY A 82 -5.42 5.84 8.56
N LEU A 83 -5.36 7.03 7.98
CA LEU A 83 -6.13 7.40 6.80
C LEU A 83 -5.77 6.53 5.59
N ALA A 84 -4.47 6.28 5.38
CA ALA A 84 -4.00 5.42 4.30
C ALA A 84 -4.49 3.97 4.46
N ALA A 85 -4.37 3.42 5.66
CA ALA A 85 -4.88 2.09 6.00
C ALA A 85 -6.40 1.98 5.81
N PHE A 86 -7.16 2.99 6.23
CA PHE A 86 -8.61 3.04 6.06
C PHE A 86 -8.99 3.04 4.57
N GLY A 87 -8.35 3.89 3.75
CA GLY A 87 -8.56 3.92 2.31
C GLY A 87 -8.24 2.58 1.64
N CYS A 88 -7.10 1.96 2.00
CA CYS A 88 -6.73 0.64 1.50
C CYS A 88 -7.76 -0.44 1.88
N GLY A 89 -8.27 -0.40 3.12
CA GLY A 89 -9.29 -1.35 3.59
C GLY A 89 -10.61 -1.24 2.83
N LEU A 90 -11.10 -0.01 2.59
CA LEU A 90 -12.31 0.22 1.81
C LEU A 90 -12.16 -0.21 0.35
N LEU A 91 -11.02 0.11 -0.28
CA LEU A 91 -10.73 -0.33 -1.65
C LEU A 91 -10.61 -1.85 -1.72
N ALA A 92 -9.91 -2.49 -0.78
CA ALA A 92 -9.80 -3.95 -0.73
C ALA A 92 -11.18 -4.61 -0.60
N PHE A 93 -12.05 -4.08 0.26
CA PHE A 93 -13.42 -4.55 0.38
C PHE A 93 -14.18 -4.43 -0.94
N GLY A 94 -14.14 -3.26 -1.59
CA GLY A 94 -14.83 -3.04 -2.86
C GLY A 94 -14.29 -3.92 -3.99
N THR A 95 -12.97 -3.98 -4.17
CA THR A 95 -12.30 -4.87 -5.14
C THR A 95 -12.66 -6.33 -4.90
N THR A 96 -12.70 -6.79 -3.65
CA THR A 96 -13.11 -8.16 -3.31
C THR A 96 -14.59 -8.38 -3.62
N SER A 97 -15.45 -7.39 -3.35
CA SER A 97 -16.88 -7.49 -3.61
C SER A 97 -17.17 -7.59 -5.11
N THR A 98 -16.56 -6.72 -5.93
CA THR A 98 -16.61 -6.80 -7.40
C THR A 98 -16.14 -8.18 -7.88
N ASN A 99 -15.00 -8.65 -7.35
CA ASN A 99 -14.41 -9.93 -7.74
C ASN A 99 -15.30 -11.14 -7.44
N LEU A 100 -16.13 -11.09 -6.39
CA LEU A 100 -17.07 -12.15 -6.01
C LEU A 100 -18.43 -12.06 -6.72
N HIS A 101 -18.76 -10.91 -7.30
CA HIS A 101 -20.06 -10.63 -7.92
C HIS A 101 -20.01 -10.59 -9.45
N ASP A 102 -18.83 -10.86 -10.03
CA ASP A 102 -18.53 -10.87 -11.46
C ASP A 102 -18.81 -9.55 -12.21
N ARG A 103 -19.10 -8.47 -11.47
CA ARG A 103 -19.34 -7.11 -11.97
C ARG A 103 -19.20 -6.08 -10.87
N ASP A 104 -18.95 -4.83 -11.27
CA ASP A 104 -18.94 -3.72 -10.33
C ASP A 104 -20.32 -3.43 -9.72
N TYR A 105 -20.32 -3.18 -8.42
CA TYR A 105 -21.51 -2.69 -7.74
C TYR A 105 -21.71 -1.19 -8.00
N SER A 106 -22.97 -0.77 -8.16
CA SER A 106 -23.32 0.66 -8.34
C SER A 106 -22.89 1.56 -7.18
N TRP A 107 -22.78 1.00 -5.97
CA TRP A 107 -22.30 1.73 -4.78
C TRP A 107 -20.78 1.89 -4.74
N PHE A 108 -20.01 1.13 -5.52
CA PHE A 108 -18.55 1.10 -5.42
C PHE A 108 -17.95 2.47 -5.71
N SER A 109 -18.39 3.16 -6.76
CA SER A 109 -17.91 4.51 -7.09
C SER A 109 -18.10 5.51 -5.96
N VAL A 110 -19.21 5.42 -5.22
CA VAL A 110 -19.50 6.30 -4.07
C VAL A 110 -18.54 6.05 -2.92
N VAL A 111 -18.13 4.79 -2.70
CA VAL A 111 -17.16 4.41 -1.65
C VAL A 111 -15.72 4.62 -2.12
N ALA A 112 -15.44 4.47 -3.41
CA ALA A 112 -14.11 4.59 -3.99
C ALA A 112 -13.57 6.02 -3.87
N VAL A 113 -14.41 7.04 -4.01
CA VAL A 113 -14.00 8.45 -3.85
C VAL A 113 -13.42 8.74 -2.46
N PRO A 114 -14.14 8.52 -1.33
CA PRO A 114 -13.58 8.75 -0.01
C PRO A 114 -12.44 7.79 0.33
N ALA A 115 -12.45 6.56 -0.20
CA ALA A 115 -11.36 5.62 0.01
C ALA A 115 -10.05 6.09 -0.66
N ASN A 116 -10.12 6.51 -1.93
CA ASN A 116 -9.00 7.08 -2.68
C ASN A 116 -8.49 8.38 -2.05
N ALA A 117 -9.40 9.28 -1.64
CA ALA A 117 -9.03 10.52 -0.95
C ALA A 117 -8.31 10.23 0.37
N SER A 118 -8.83 9.31 1.18
CA SER A 118 -8.19 8.89 2.44
C SER A 118 -6.82 8.27 2.20
N TRP A 119 -6.71 7.43 1.16
CA TRP A 119 -5.45 6.81 0.78
C TRP A 119 -4.40 7.83 0.33
N LEU A 120 -4.78 8.76 -0.54
CA LEU A 120 -3.89 9.81 -1.04
C LEU A 120 -3.44 10.77 0.06
N ILE A 121 -4.40 11.36 0.78
CA ILE A 121 -4.12 12.32 1.87
C ILE A 121 -3.27 11.63 2.95
N GLY A 122 -3.65 10.41 3.33
CA GLY A 122 -2.91 9.63 4.31
C GLY A 122 -1.46 9.36 3.88
N SER A 123 -1.26 8.97 2.63
CA SER A 123 0.08 8.71 2.06
C SER A 123 0.94 9.97 2.01
N ILE A 124 0.38 11.13 1.63
CA ILE A 124 1.09 12.41 1.62
C ILE A 124 1.47 12.84 3.04
N MET A 125 0.54 12.77 4.00
CA MET A 125 0.82 13.11 5.40
C MET A 125 1.93 12.23 5.98
N LEU A 126 1.88 10.92 5.69
CA LEU A 126 2.91 9.98 6.12
C LEU A 126 4.26 10.26 5.45
N ALA A 127 4.27 10.54 4.15
CA ALA A 127 5.45 10.90 3.39
C ALA A 127 6.13 12.16 3.97
N VAL A 128 5.37 13.21 4.24
CA VAL A 128 5.86 14.45 4.88
C VAL A 128 6.44 14.16 6.26
N ALA A 129 5.75 13.34 7.07
CA ALA A 129 6.25 12.94 8.39
C ALA A 129 7.57 12.18 8.28
N CYS A 130 7.67 11.21 7.36
CA CYS A 130 8.90 10.44 7.13
C CYS A 130 10.04 11.32 6.61
N PHE A 131 9.75 12.27 5.73
CA PHE A 131 10.72 13.21 5.17
C PHE A 131 11.30 14.11 6.27
N ARG A 132 10.44 14.66 7.14
CA ARG A 132 10.83 15.55 8.24
C ARG A 132 11.63 14.83 9.33
N THR A 133 11.23 13.61 9.67
CA THR A 133 11.84 12.81 10.75
C THR A 133 13.01 11.96 10.28
N ARG A 134 13.28 11.91 8.96
CA ARG A 134 14.25 11.01 8.33
C ARG A 134 14.00 9.53 8.67
N ALA A 135 12.75 9.17 8.91
CA ALA A 135 12.36 7.77 9.13
C ALA A 135 12.62 6.89 7.90
N LEU A 136 12.64 7.53 6.72
CA LEU A 136 13.08 6.98 5.43
C LEU A 136 14.07 7.94 4.75
N PRO A 137 14.89 7.45 3.80
CA PRO A 137 15.58 8.31 2.84
C PRO A 137 14.60 9.27 2.16
N ARG A 138 15.01 10.53 1.95
CA ARG A 138 14.12 11.59 1.46
C ARG A 138 13.43 11.25 0.14
N TRP A 139 14.15 10.67 -0.81
CA TRP A 139 13.60 10.27 -2.11
C TRP A 139 12.50 9.21 -1.94
N LEU A 140 12.69 8.26 -1.03
CA LEU A 140 11.72 7.19 -0.79
C LEU A 140 10.50 7.69 -0.01
N ALA A 141 10.70 8.66 0.89
CA ALA A 141 9.58 9.36 1.54
C ALA A 141 8.70 10.06 0.50
N VAL A 142 9.29 10.78 -0.46
CA VAL A 142 8.56 11.40 -1.57
C VAL A 142 7.85 10.33 -2.42
N ALA A 143 8.56 9.27 -2.81
CA ALA A 143 7.99 8.18 -3.61
C ALA A 143 6.79 7.51 -2.92
N THR A 144 6.85 7.33 -1.59
CA THR A 144 5.73 6.78 -0.80
C THR A 144 4.46 7.63 -0.92
N GLY A 145 4.60 8.96 -1.01
CA GLY A 145 3.47 9.87 -1.23
C GLY A 145 2.88 9.79 -2.65
N LEU A 146 3.63 9.24 -3.61
CA LEU A 146 3.23 9.11 -5.01
C LEU A 146 2.67 7.74 -5.38
N VAL A 147 2.65 6.77 -4.45
CA VAL A 147 2.18 5.41 -4.71
C VAL A 147 0.78 5.39 -5.32
N MET A 148 -0.19 6.06 -4.70
CA MET A 148 -1.56 6.06 -5.18
C MET A 148 -1.72 6.73 -6.57
N PRO A 149 -1.19 7.96 -6.80
CA PRO A 149 -1.21 8.57 -8.13
C PRO A 149 -0.59 7.68 -9.22
N LEU A 150 0.54 7.03 -8.93
CA LEU A 150 1.18 6.11 -9.86
C LEU A 150 0.31 4.88 -10.13
N SER A 151 -0.27 4.28 -9.09
CA SER A 151 -1.16 3.13 -9.22
C SER A 151 -2.42 3.43 -10.03
N ILE A 152 -2.97 4.65 -9.95
CA ILE A 152 -4.20 5.03 -10.67
C ILE A 152 -3.92 5.53 -12.08
N VAL A 153 -3.05 6.53 -12.23
CA VAL A 153 -2.77 7.18 -13.53
C VAL A 153 -2.13 6.20 -14.51
N LEU A 154 -1.26 5.33 -14.00
CA LEU A 154 -0.60 4.30 -14.79
C LEU A 154 -1.27 2.93 -14.61
N SER A 155 -2.50 2.85 -14.10
CA SER A 155 -3.19 1.57 -13.85
C SER A 155 -3.20 0.65 -15.08
N GLN A 156 -3.37 1.20 -16.28
CA GLN A 156 -3.33 0.43 -17.53
C GLN A 156 -1.92 0.22 -18.10
N ALA A 157 -0.92 0.94 -17.59
CA ALA A 157 0.47 0.87 -18.06
C ALA A 157 1.40 0.20 -17.03
N GLY A 158 0.84 -0.55 -16.07
CA GLY A 158 1.63 -1.25 -15.05
C GLY A 158 2.10 -0.37 -13.89
N GLY A 159 1.35 0.65 -13.51
CA GLY A 159 1.64 1.54 -12.38
C GLY A 159 1.91 0.79 -11.07
N ASN A 160 1.31 -0.39 -10.89
CA ASN A 160 1.58 -1.25 -9.76
C ASN A 160 2.99 -1.88 -9.75
N LEU A 161 3.73 -1.91 -10.87
CA LEU A 161 5.17 -2.25 -10.86
C LEU A 161 5.96 -1.22 -10.05
N LEU A 162 5.68 0.07 -10.29
CA LEU A 162 6.34 1.17 -9.58
C LEU A 162 5.94 1.20 -8.11
N ALA A 163 4.64 1.05 -7.82
CA ALA A 163 4.15 0.93 -6.46
C ALA A 163 4.78 -0.27 -5.72
N GLY A 164 4.90 -1.40 -6.41
CA GLY A 164 5.55 -2.60 -5.92
C GLY A 164 7.02 -2.40 -5.56
N ALA A 165 7.78 -1.73 -6.43
CA ALA A 165 9.18 -1.38 -6.18
C ALA A 165 9.33 -0.45 -4.96
N ILE A 166 8.46 0.57 -4.84
CA ILE A 166 8.46 1.51 -3.71
C ILE A 166 8.19 0.76 -2.40
N TRP A 167 7.13 -0.05 -2.35
CA TRP A 167 6.78 -0.79 -1.14
C TRP A 167 7.74 -1.92 -0.80
N GLY A 168 8.35 -2.56 -1.80
CA GLY A 168 9.46 -3.48 -1.61
C GLY A 168 10.65 -2.81 -0.93
N ALA A 169 11.04 -1.61 -1.39
CA ALA A 169 12.12 -0.83 -0.78
C ALA A 169 11.78 -0.37 0.65
N VAL A 170 10.55 0.12 0.89
CA VAL A 170 10.08 0.49 2.24
C VAL A 170 10.10 -0.73 3.16
N GLY A 171 9.53 -1.86 2.72
CA GLY A 171 9.46 -3.09 3.50
C GLY A 171 10.84 -3.61 3.88
N TRP A 172 11.77 -3.66 2.91
CA TRP A 172 13.16 -4.03 3.13
C TRP A 172 13.84 -3.16 4.19
N LEU A 173 13.71 -1.83 4.08
CA LEU A 173 14.30 -0.91 5.05
C LEU A 173 13.71 -1.08 6.45
N LEU A 174 12.41 -1.33 6.58
CA LEU A 174 11.80 -1.61 7.89
C LEU A 174 12.38 -2.88 8.52
N ILE A 175 12.61 -3.93 7.73
CA ILE A 175 13.22 -5.20 8.20
C ILE A 175 14.66 -4.98 8.66
N VAL A 176 15.50 -4.35 7.83
CA VAL A 176 16.93 -4.12 8.13
C VAL A 176 17.08 -3.29 9.40
N ASN A 177 16.32 -2.21 9.53
CA ASN A 177 16.40 -1.33 10.70
C ASN A 177 15.90 -2.00 11.98
N ALA A 178 14.89 -2.88 11.90
CA ALA A 178 14.43 -3.64 13.07
C ALA A 178 15.47 -4.66 13.58
N ARG A 179 16.39 -5.11 12.71
CA ARG A 179 17.49 -6.00 13.08
C ARG A 179 18.66 -5.26 13.71
N THR A 180 19.06 -4.10 13.15
CA THR A 180 20.18 -3.32 13.69
C THR A 180 19.90 -2.77 15.08
N SER A 181 18.65 -2.36 15.37
CA SER A 181 18.25 -1.91 16.71
C SER A 181 18.19 -3.01 17.78
N LYS A 182 18.42 -4.29 17.43
CA LYS A 182 18.58 -5.39 18.41
C LYS A 182 20.04 -5.65 18.78
N ALA A 183 20.99 -5.16 17.98
CA ALA A 183 22.42 -5.45 18.14
C ALA A 183 23.18 -4.36 18.94
N ALA A 184 22.55 -3.21 19.17
CA ALA A 184 23.03 -2.12 20.03
C ALA A 184 22.35 -2.21 21.41
#